data_AF-A0A0N8K6C1-F1
#
_entry.id   AF-A0A0N8K6C1-F1
#
_cell.length_a   1.000
_cell.length_b   1.000
_cell.length_c   1.000
_cell.angle_alpha   90.00
_cell.angle_beta   90.00
_cell.angle_gamma   90.00
#
_symmetry.space_group_name_H-M   'P 1'
#
loop_
_entity.id
_entity.type
_entity.pdbx_description
1 polymer ?
#
loop_
_entity_poly.entity_id
_entity_poly.type
_entity_poly.pdbx_seq_one_letter_code
_entity_poly.pdbx_strand_id
1 'polypeptide(L)'
;MTVPRRGLLIGGAAALGLGAAGLLGWWRMGSTGAMAQMAARQRQALPSAASARDLIRYATLAANGHNTQPWLFRSDARGIDILPDFNRRTPVVDPDDHHLFASLGCAAENLALAAGARGQAGEIGFDPEDGGKVRVDLGTAQGGDAALFDAIPLRQSTRSDYDGSAVSAADLSQLAMAATVPGVDLVLISERAQIDRLRDLVIAGNTAQIADPACAPAMPMSARRPVEAIMG
;
A
#
# COMPACT_ATOMS: atom_id res chain seq x y z
N MET A 1 69.04 32.78 -7.76
CA MET A 1 67.70 33.31 -8.12
C MET A 1 66.73 32.88 -7.04
N THR A 2 66.16 33.84 -6.34
CA THR A 2 65.28 33.71 -5.17
C THR A 2 63.83 34.00 -5.56
N VAL A 3 62.90 33.09 -5.26
CA VAL A 3 61.43 33.33 -5.22
C VAL A 3 60.82 32.39 -4.14
N PRO A 4 59.78 32.80 -3.38
CA PRO A 4 59.79 32.66 -1.92
C PRO A 4 58.73 31.72 -1.30
N ARG A 5 58.88 31.51 0.02
CA ARG A 5 57.89 30.97 0.97
C ARG A 5 56.72 31.95 1.18
N ARG A 6 55.49 31.54 0.87
CA ARG A 6 54.22 32.03 1.47
C ARG A 6 53.06 31.13 1.03
N GLY A 7 52.24 30.67 1.98
CA GLY A 7 50.94 30.04 1.69
C GLY A 7 50.61 28.77 2.46
N LEU A 8 50.81 28.75 3.78
CA LEU A 8 50.12 27.80 4.66
C LEU A 8 48.92 28.56 5.26
N LEU A 9 47.69 28.15 4.93
CA LEU A 9 46.44 28.24 5.71
C LEU A 9 45.24 28.12 4.75
N ILE A 10 44.14 27.60 5.29
CA ILE A 10 42.81 27.36 4.70
C ILE A 10 42.64 25.94 4.11
N GLY A 11 42.27 25.02 4.99
CA GLY A 11 41.82 23.67 4.64
C GLY A 11 41.14 23.01 5.84
N GLY A 12 40.16 23.68 6.45
CA GLY A 12 39.55 23.22 7.71
C GLY A 12 38.15 23.77 7.95
N ALA A 13 37.28 23.77 6.94
CA ALA A 13 35.87 24.18 7.13
C ALA A 13 34.85 23.43 6.26
N ALA A 14 35.22 22.37 5.52
CA ALA A 14 34.32 21.70 4.58
C ALA A 14 33.86 20.29 5.02
N ALA A 15 34.04 19.90 6.30
CA ALA A 15 33.67 18.56 6.78
C ALA A 15 32.41 18.52 7.66
N LEU A 16 31.83 19.66 8.06
CA LEU A 16 30.68 19.69 8.98
C LEU A 16 29.30 19.82 8.29
N GLY A 17 29.25 20.16 7.00
CA GLY A 17 27.98 20.34 6.28
C GLY A 17 27.30 19.05 5.82
N LEU A 18 28.08 18.04 5.44
CA LEU A 18 27.53 16.76 4.94
C LEU A 18 27.02 15.85 6.07
N GLY A 19 27.63 15.93 7.25
CA GLY A 19 27.15 15.19 8.43
C GLY A 19 25.79 15.70 8.92
N ALA A 20 25.58 17.02 8.94
CA ALA A 20 24.31 17.60 9.38
C ALA A 20 23.16 17.29 8.42
N ALA A 21 23.39 17.28 7.10
CA ALA A 21 22.37 16.91 6.11
C ALA A 21 22.04 15.41 6.15
N GLY A 22 23.04 14.54 6.34
CA GLY A 22 22.84 13.09 6.54
C GLY A 22 22.09 12.77 7.84
N LEU A 23 22.43 13.47 8.93
CA LEU A 23 21.71 13.37 10.20
C LEU A 23 20.29 13.93 10.09
N LEU A 24 20.07 15.11 9.50
CA LEU A 24 18.72 15.67 9.27
C LEU A 24 17.86 14.77 8.36
N GLY A 25 18.46 14.10 7.38
CA GLY A 25 17.80 13.08 6.54
C GLY A 25 17.38 11.85 7.35
N TRP A 26 18.27 11.36 8.22
CA TRP A 26 17.95 10.29 9.19
C TRP A 26 16.89 10.68 10.22
N TRP A 27 16.80 11.94 10.63
CA TRP A 27 15.77 12.45 11.54
C TRP A 27 14.41 12.67 10.84
N ARG A 28 14.38 12.85 9.52
CA ARG A 28 13.15 12.92 8.70
C ARG A 28 12.57 11.55 8.38
N MET A 29 13.39 10.50 8.35
CA MET A 29 12.90 9.14 8.55
C MET A 29 12.49 9.05 10.02
N GLY A 30 11.17 9.07 10.29
CA GLY A 30 10.71 8.75 11.65
C GLY A 30 11.45 7.51 12.14
N SER A 31 11.97 7.53 13.36
CA SER A 31 12.76 6.40 13.87
C SER A 31 11.98 5.10 13.67
N THR A 32 12.67 3.98 13.45
CA THR A 32 12.01 2.66 13.32
C THR A 32 10.99 2.42 14.44
N GLY A 33 11.29 2.89 15.65
CA GLY A 33 10.36 2.90 16.79
C GLY A 33 9.15 3.82 16.62
N ALA A 34 9.29 5.02 16.05
CA ALA A 34 8.17 5.92 15.78
C ALA A 34 7.23 5.37 14.67
N MET A 35 7.80 4.79 13.61
CA MET A 35 7.02 4.12 12.57
C MET A 35 6.29 2.88 13.11
N ALA A 36 6.97 2.06 13.91
CA ALA A 36 6.36 0.91 14.57
C ALA A 36 5.21 1.32 15.51
N GLN A 37 5.38 2.39 16.29
CA GLN A 37 4.33 2.93 17.14
C GLN A 37 3.14 3.46 16.34
N MET A 38 3.38 4.17 15.23
CA MET A 38 2.31 4.65 14.36
C MET A 38 1.52 3.47 13.77
N ALA A 39 2.23 2.46 13.27
CA ALA A 39 1.63 1.26 12.71
C ALA A 39 0.84 0.46 13.78
N ALA A 40 1.34 0.41 15.02
CA ALA A 40 0.64 -0.21 16.14
C ALA A 40 -0.65 0.55 16.50
N ARG A 41 -0.63 1.90 16.50
CA ARG A 41 -1.83 2.72 16.73
C ARG A 41 -2.90 2.49 15.67
N GLN A 42 -2.50 2.40 14.40
CA GLN A 42 -3.44 2.11 13.31
C GLN A 42 -4.10 0.73 13.45
N ARG A 43 -3.39 -0.26 14.02
CA ARG A 43 -3.85 -1.63 14.23
C ARG A 43 -4.52 -1.91 15.58
N GLN A 44 -4.80 -0.89 16.38
CA GLN A 44 -5.51 -1.08 17.65
C GLN A 44 -6.89 -1.72 17.43
N ALA A 45 -7.35 -2.49 18.42
CA ALA A 45 -8.68 -3.10 18.40
C ALA A 45 -9.76 -2.03 18.14
N LEU A 46 -10.79 -2.40 17.38
CA LEU A 46 -11.93 -1.52 17.14
C LEU A 46 -12.78 -1.44 18.43
N PRO A 47 -13.19 -0.26 18.91
CA PRO A 47 -14.10 -0.17 20.07
C PRO A 47 -15.45 -0.81 19.78
N SER A 48 -16.16 -1.29 20.81
CA SER A 48 -17.51 -1.87 20.63
C SER A 48 -18.53 -0.86 20.12
N ALA A 49 -18.43 0.41 20.56
CA ALA A 49 -19.15 1.54 19.99
C ALA A 49 -18.20 2.30 19.06
N ALA A 50 -18.01 1.79 17.84
CA ALA A 50 -17.10 2.37 16.86
C ALA A 50 -17.67 3.67 16.28
N SER A 51 -16.86 4.72 16.24
CA SER A 51 -17.19 5.94 15.50
C SER A 51 -16.88 5.77 14.00
N ALA A 52 -17.39 6.66 13.15
CA ALA A 52 -17.01 6.70 11.73
C ALA A 52 -15.48 6.80 11.54
N ARG A 53 -14.78 7.52 12.42
CA ARG A 53 -13.32 7.61 12.41
C ARG A 53 -12.65 6.27 12.69
N ASP A 54 -13.22 5.46 13.56
CA ASP A 54 -12.68 4.13 13.89
C ASP A 54 -12.84 3.16 12.72
N LEU A 55 -13.97 3.22 12.02
CA LEU A 55 -14.22 2.44 10.79
C LEU A 55 -13.29 2.87 9.66
N ILE A 56 -13.15 4.19 9.44
CA ILE A 56 -12.20 4.75 8.48
C ILE A 56 -10.77 4.30 8.79
N ARG A 57 -10.36 4.24 10.06
CA ARG A 57 -9.04 3.73 10.43
C ARG A 57 -8.82 2.30 9.93
N TYR A 58 -9.81 1.42 10.02
CA TYR A 58 -9.72 0.06 9.46
C TYR A 58 -9.68 0.06 7.93
N ALA A 59 -10.45 0.93 7.28
CA ALA A 59 -10.38 1.14 5.84
C ALA A 59 -8.95 1.51 5.38
N THR A 60 -8.25 2.36 6.14
CA THR A 60 -6.86 2.76 5.80
C THR A 60 -5.81 1.64 5.88
N LEU A 61 -6.15 0.47 6.44
CA LEU A 61 -5.28 -0.71 6.44
C LEU A 61 -5.33 -1.50 5.12
N ALA A 62 -6.19 -1.08 4.19
CA ALA A 62 -6.36 -1.70 2.89
C ALA A 62 -5.07 -1.68 2.07
N ALA A 63 -4.87 -2.73 1.27
CA ALA A 63 -3.84 -2.73 0.24
C ALA A 63 -4.13 -1.62 -0.77
N ASN A 64 -3.09 -0.93 -1.21
CA ASN A 64 -3.21 0.12 -2.21
C ASN A 64 -1.89 0.30 -2.98
N GLY A 65 -2.00 0.76 -4.23
CA GLY A 65 -0.87 0.93 -5.15
C GLY A 65 0.22 1.84 -4.55
N HIS A 66 1.46 1.33 -4.50
CA HIS A 66 2.63 2.01 -3.93
C HIS A 66 2.46 2.60 -2.52
N ASN A 67 1.44 2.14 -1.77
CA ASN A 67 1.05 2.69 -0.48
C ASN A 67 0.70 4.21 -0.51
N THR A 68 0.22 4.72 -1.66
CA THR A 68 -0.15 6.13 -1.85
C THR A 68 -1.36 6.57 -1.02
N GLN A 69 -2.22 5.61 -0.66
CA GLN A 69 -3.48 5.79 0.07
C GLN A 69 -4.37 6.83 -0.65
N PRO A 70 -4.83 6.54 -1.89
CA PRO A 70 -5.40 7.53 -2.81
C PRO A 70 -6.89 7.78 -2.56
N TRP A 71 -7.29 7.90 -1.29
CA TRP A 71 -8.69 8.02 -0.88
C TRP A 71 -8.93 9.26 -0.02
N LEU A 72 -10.12 9.84 -0.19
CA LEU A 72 -10.69 10.86 0.68
C LEU A 72 -12.00 10.32 1.26
N PHE A 73 -12.13 10.37 2.59
CA PHE A 73 -13.34 9.91 3.26
C PHE A 73 -14.26 11.07 3.59
N ARG A 74 -15.57 10.88 3.35
CA ARG A 74 -16.63 11.76 3.87
C ARG A 74 -17.67 10.90 4.58
N SER A 75 -18.02 11.25 5.80
CA SER A 75 -19.00 10.51 6.58
C SER A 75 -20.24 11.36 6.85
N ASP A 76 -21.40 10.74 6.82
CA ASP A 76 -22.66 11.32 7.27
C ASP A 76 -23.39 10.37 8.25
N ALA A 77 -24.66 10.62 8.53
CA ALA A 77 -25.45 9.83 9.47
C ALA A 77 -25.80 8.42 8.97
N ARG A 78 -25.71 8.16 7.66
CA ARG A 78 -26.12 6.92 7.01
C ARG A 78 -24.95 6.06 6.57
N GLY A 79 -23.78 6.65 6.34
CA GLY A 79 -22.66 5.91 5.76
C GLY A 79 -21.40 6.74 5.53
N ILE A 80 -20.47 6.15 4.78
CA ILE A 80 -19.16 6.71 4.49
C ILE A 80 -18.90 6.63 2.98
N ASP A 81 -18.63 7.77 2.37
CA ASP A 81 -18.12 7.89 1.01
C ASP A 81 -16.60 7.76 0.99
N ILE A 82 -16.09 7.05 -0.02
CA ILE A 82 -14.68 6.96 -0.39
C ILE A 82 -14.54 7.57 -1.78
N LEU A 83 -13.93 8.74 -1.85
CA LEU A 83 -13.67 9.47 -3.09
C LEU A 83 -12.21 9.27 -3.52
N PRO A 84 -11.94 9.24 -4.83
CA PRO A 84 -10.59 9.18 -5.36
C PRO A 84 -9.82 10.48 -5.07
N ASP A 85 -8.62 10.37 -4.50
CA ASP A 85 -7.67 11.50 -4.42
C ASP A 85 -6.78 11.52 -5.66
N PHE A 86 -7.22 12.18 -6.72
CA PHE A 86 -6.44 12.29 -7.96
C PHE A 86 -5.09 13.00 -7.77
N ASN A 87 -4.85 13.72 -6.67
CA ASN A 87 -3.52 14.28 -6.37
C ASN A 87 -2.51 13.21 -5.97
N ARG A 88 -2.98 12.01 -5.59
CA ARG A 88 -2.17 10.86 -5.18
C ARG A 88 -2.06 9.80 -6.28
N ARG A 89 -2.65 10.05 -7.45
CA ARG A 89 -2.59 9.12 -8.59
C ARG A 89 -1.16 9.00 -9.12
N THR A 90 -0.87 7.87 -9.75
CA THR A 90 0.47 7.55 -10.27
C THR A 90 0.41 7.35 -11.79
N PRO A 91 0.23 8.42 -12.59
CA PRO A 91 -0.19 8.29 -14.00
C PRO A 91 0.85 7.63 -14.92
N VAL A 92 2.11 7.56 -14.50
CA VAL A 92 3.16 6.82 -15.23
C VAL A 92 3.03 5.31 -15.02
N VAL A 93 2.58 4.90 -13.83
CA VAL A 93 2.46 3.49 -13.40
C VAL A 93 1.04 2.95 -13.59
N ASP A 94 0.06 3.85 -13.59
CA ASP A 94 -1.37 3.61 -13.57
C ASP A 94 -2.05 4.66 -14.47
N PRO A 95 -1.87 4.58 -15.80
CA PRO A 95 -2.28 5.64 -16.72
C PRO A 95 -3.81 5.78 -16.86
N ASP A 96 -4.56 4.73 -16.54
CA ASP A 96 -6.02 4.65 -16.60
C ASP A 96 -6.69 4.72 -15.21
N ASP A 97 -5.91 5.02 -14.16
CA ASP A 97 -6.35 5.10 -12.76
C ASP A 97 -6.98 3.77 -12.24
N HIS A 98 -6.70 2.63 -12.89
CA HIS A 98 -7.20 1.32 -12.47
C HIS A 98 -6.73 0.94 -11.05
N HIS A 99 -5.43 1.11 -10.73
CA HIS A 99 -4.91 0.81 -9.40
C HIS A 99 -5.49 1.75 -8.34
N LEU A 100 -5.79 3.00 -8.72
CA LEU A 100 -6.48 3.95 -7.86
C LEU A 100 -7.85 3.39 -7.45
N PHE A 101 -8.71 3.00 -8.40
CA PHE A 101 -10.05 2.48 -8.07
C PHE A 101 -10.00 1.10 -7.40
N ALA A 102 -9.08 0.22 -7.78
CA ALA A 102 -8.85 -1.04 -7.07
C ALA A 102 -8.51 -0.79 -5.58
N SER A 103 -7.72 0.25 -5.29
CA SER A 103 -7.40 0.65 -3.91
C SER A 103 -8.63 1.14 -3.14
N LEU A 104 -9.53 1.88 -3.79
CA LEU A 104 -10.82 2.29 -3.19
C LEU A 104 -11.69 1.07 -2.85
N GLY A 105 -11.75 0.09 -3.76
CA GLY A 105 -12.47 -1.18 -3.52
C GLY A 105 -11.91 -1.94 -2.30
N CYS A 106 -10.59 -2.06 -2.17
CA CYS A 106 -9.99 -2.66 -0.98
C CYS A 106 -10.32 -1.89 0.31
N ALA A 107 -10.35 -0.55 0.27
CA ALA A 107 -10.74 0.27 1.42
C ALA A 107 -12.22 0.09 1.79
N ALA A 108 -13.09 -0.02 0.79
CA ALA A 108 -14.52 -0.26 0.98
C ALA A 108 -14.79 -1.62 1.63
N GLU A 109 -14.13 -2.68 1.17
CA GLU A 109 -14.26 -4.03 1.74
C GLU A 109 -13.82 -4.05 3.21
N ASN A 110 -12.65 -3.48 3.52
CA ASN A 110 -12.19 -3.36 4.90
C ASN A 110 -13.18 -2.59 5.79
N LEU A 111 -13.79 -1.52 5.25
CA LEU A 111 -14.75 -0.71 5.97
C LEU A 111 -16.06 -1.47 6.21
N ALA A 112 -16.55 -2.20 5.22
CA ALA A 112 -17.73 -3.06 5.33
C ALA A 112 -17.53 -4.18 6.37
N LEU A 113 -16.38 -4.85 6.36
CA LEU A 113 -16.02 -5.87 7.37
C LEU A 113 -15.94 -5.27 8.78
N ALA A 114 -15.36 -4.09 8.93
CA ALA A 114 -15.28 -3.38 10.22
C ALA A 114 -16.67 -2.96 10.74
N ALA A 115 -17.57 -2.54 9.84
CA ALA A 115 -18.95 -2.23 10.15
C ALA A 115 -19.73 -3.47 10.60
N GLY A 116 -19.61 -4.58 9.86
CA GLY A 116 -20.23 -5.87 10.19
C GLY A 116 -19.80 -6.41 11.56
N ALA A 117 -18.51 -6.28 11.90
CA ALA A 117 -17.99 -6.63 13.22
C ALA A 117 -18.62 -5.81 14.37
N ARG A 118 -19.33 -4.72 14.06
CA ARG A 118 -20.01 -3.84 15.01
C ARG A 118 -21.53 -3.84 14.85
N GLY A 119 -22.08 -4.83 14.14
CA GLY A 119 -23.53 -4.99 13.98
C GLY A 119 -24.15 -3.94 13.07
N GLN A 120 -23.34 -3.32 12.20
CA GLN A 120 -23.81 -2.43 11.15
C GLN A 120 -23.79 -3.17 9.82
N ALA A 121 -24.67 -2.77 8.90
CA ALA A 121 -24.55 -3.14 7.50
C ALA A 121 -23.27 -2.51 6.92
N GLY A 122 -22.79 -3.11 5.83
CA GLY A 122 -21.63 -2.63 5.08
C GLY A 122 -21.92 -2.72 3.59
N GLU A 123 -23.10 -2.25 3.16
CA GLU A 123 -23.52 -2.35 1.76
C GLU A 123 -22.69 -1.41 0.90
N ILE A 124 -21.99 -1.97 -0.09
CA ILE A 124 -21.07 -1.24 -0.96
C ILE A 124 -21.79 -0.90 -2.27
N GLY A 125 -21.79 0.38 -2.63
CA GLY A 125 -22.27 0.87 -3.92
C GLY A 125 -21.21 1.70 -4.63
N PHE A 126 -21.15 1.63 -5.95
CA PHE A 126 -20.31 2.50 -6.78
C PHE A 126 -21.19 3.46 -7.57
N ASP A 127 -20.85 4.74 -7.51
CA ASP A 127 -21.47 5.80 -8.28
C ASP A 127 -20.41 6.39 -9.23
N PRO A 128 -20.55 6.23 -10.56
CA PRO A 128 -19.56 6.72 -11.51
C PRO A 128 -19.58 8.24 -11.73
N GLU A 129 -20.54 8.98 -11.16
CA GLU A 129 -20.62 10.43 -11.31
C GLU A 129 -19.47 11.17 -10.61
N ASP A 130 -19.20 12.41 -11.06
CA ASP A 130 -18.17 13.30 -10.49
C ASP A 130 -16.78 12.68 -10.30
N GLY A 131 -16.38 11.80 -11.23
CA GLY A 131 -15.08 11.12 -11.19
C GLY A 131 -15.09 9.81 -10.39
N GLY A 132 -16.26 9.33 -9.97
CA GLY A 132 -16.44 8.04 -9.30
C GLY A 132 -16.35 8.15 -7.78
N LYS A 133 -17.30 7.57 -7.05
CA LYS A 133 -17.21 7.37 -5.60
C LYS A 133 -17.70 5.98 -5.20
N VAL A 134 -17.12 5.46 -4.14
CA VAL A 134 -17.65 4.25 -3.46
C VAL A 134 -18.38 4.69 -2.20
N ARG A 135 -19.63 4.26 -2.03
CA ARG A 135 -20.43 4.46 -0.83
C ARG A 135 -20.47 3.17 -0.04
N VAL A 136 -20.31 3.26 1.28
CA VAL A 136 -20.64 2.17 2.20
C VAL A 136 -21.73 2.63 3.15
N ASP A 137 -22.90 2.02 3.05
CA ASP A 137 -24.06 2.34 3.88
C ASP A 137 -24.06 1.52 5.18
N LEU A 138 -24.12 2.23 6.30
CA LEU A 138 -23.95 1.71 7.67
C LEU A 138 -25.30 1.49 8.36
N GLY A 139 -26.21 0.80 7.68
CA GLY A 139 -27.51 0.39 8.22
C GLY A 139 -27.39 -0.56 9.41
N THR A 140 -28.51 -1.12 9.87
CA THR A 140 -28.49 -2.18 10.89
C THR A 140 -28.43 -3.53 10.21
N ALA A 141 -27.47 -4.37 10.59
CA ALA A 141 -27.38 -5.76 10.11
C ALA A 141 -26.91 -6.68 11.23
N GLN A 142 -27.31 -7.94 11.17
CA GLN A 142 -26.84 -8.96 12.09
C GLN A 142 -25.68 -9.74 11.47
N GLY A 143 -24.53 -9.72 12.15
CA GLY A 143 -23.40 -10.58 11.82
C GLY A 143 -22.40 -9.94 10.84
N GLY A 144 -21.19 -10.48 10.88
CA GLY A 144 -20.08 -10.18 9.99
C GLY A 144 -19.10 -11.34 10.07
N ASP A 145 -18.26 -11.51 9.06
CA ASP A 145 -17.22 -12.54 9.08
C ASP A 145 -16.10 -12.11 10.04
N ALA A 146 -16.12 -12.66 11.25
CA ALA A 146 -15.15 -12.36 12.28
C ALA A 146 -13.72 -12.74 11.86
N ALA A 147 -13.55 -13.81 11.07
CA ALA A 147 -12.23 -14.24 10.63
C ALA A 147 -11.63 -13.26 9.62
N LEU A 148 -12.44 -12.76 8.67
CA LEU A 148 -12.00 -11.74 7.72
C LEU A 148 -11.71 -10.40 8.43
N PHE A 149 -12.56 -9.99 9.39
CA PHE A 149 -12.31 -8.80 10.19
C PHE A 149 -11.00 -8.90 11.00
N ASP A 150 -10.77 -10.02 11.69
CA ASP A 150 -9.59 -10.25 12.51
C ASP A 150 -8.30 -10.33 11.66
N ALA A 151 -8.42 -10.67 10.38
CA ALA A 151 -7.29 -10.70 9.44
C ALA A 151 -6.82 -9.30 9.01
N ILE A 152 -7.67 -8.27 9.02
CA ILE A 152 -7.35 -6.90 8.58
C ILE A 152 -6.08 -6.34 9.25
N PRO A 153 -5.95 -6.32 10.59
CA PRO A 153 -4.75 -5.79 11.24
C PRO A 153 -3.50 -6.66 11.04
N LEU A 154 -3.66 -7.94 10.74
CA LEU A 154 -2.58 -8.92 10.59
C LEU A 154 -1.99 -8.96 9.19
N ARG A 155 -2.79 -8.68 8.16
CA ARG A 155 -2.38 -8.75 6.75
C ARG A 155 -1.18 -7.84 6.47
N GLN A 156 -0.23 -8.36 5.69
CA GLN A 156 0.93 -7.62 5.20
C GLN A 156 1.20 -7.96 3.73
N SER A 157 1.91 -7.06 3.04
CA SER A 157 2.48 -7.33 1.72
C SER A 157 3.95 -7.72 1.90
N THR A 158 4.19 -9.03 1.99
CA THR A 158 5.52 -9.62 2.20
C THR A 158 6.35 -9.59 0.92
N ARG A 159 7.59 -9.10 1.01
CA ARG A 159 8.57 -9.02 -0.09
C ARG A 159 9.90 -9.69 0.28
N SER A 160 9.87 -10.59 1.25
CA SER A 160 11.03 -11.42 1.62
C SER A 160 11.02 -12.70 0.80
N ASP A 161 12.17 -13.38 0.78
CA ASP A 161 12.25 -14.73 0.28
C ASP A 161 11.32 -15.65 1.08
N TYR A 162 10.67 -16.55 0.34
CA TYR A 162 9.94 -17.68 0.89
C TYR A 162 10.86 -18.91 0.89
N ASP A 163 10.49 -19.95 1.64
CA ASP A 163 11.30 -21.17 1.79
C ASP A 163 11.39 -22.05 0.52
N GLY A 164 10.73 -21.65 -0.57
CA GLY A 164 10.73 -22.36 -1.84
C GLY A 164 9.88 -23.63 -1.87
N SER A 165 9.17 -23.94 -0.77
CA SER A 165 8.24 -25.07 -0.72
C SER A 165 7.02 -24.84 -1.60
N ALA A 166 6.45 -25.93 -2.12
CA ALA A 166 5.21 -25.86 -2.89
C ALA A 166 4.03 -25.65 -1.94
N VAL A 167 3.12 -24.75 -2.32
CA VAL A 167 1.83 -24.57 -1.63
C VAL A 167 1.01 -25.86 -1.78
N SER A 168 0.36 -26.29 -0.69
CA SER A 168 -0.41 -27.53 -0.71
C SER A 168 -1.63 -27.41 -1.65
N ALA A 169 -2.06 -28.53 -2.23
CA ALA A 169 -3.26 -28.56 -3.07
C ALA A 169 -4.52 -28.14 -2.30
N ALA A 170 -4.59 -28.41 -1.00
CA ALA A 170 -5.69 -28.00 -0.14
C ALA A 170 -5.75 -26.47 -0.01
N ASP A 171 -4.60 -25.82 0.24
CA ASP A 171 -4.54 -24.35 0.34
C ASP A 171 -4.86 -23.69 -1.00
N LEU A 172 -4.35 -24.22 -2.11
CA LEU A 172 -4.69 -23.73 -3.46
C LEU A 172 -6.19 -23.85 -3.75
N SER A 173 -6.81 -24.94 -3.34
CA SER A 173 -8.26 -25.12 -3.47
C SER A 173 -9.05 -24.12 -2.61
N GLN A 174 -8.60 -23.86 -1.38
CA GLN A 174 -9.22 -22.86 -0.50
C GLN A 174 -9.11 -21.45 -1.10
N LEU A 175 -7.94 -21.10 -1.67
CA LEU A 175 -7.74 -19.84 -2.37
C LEU A 175 -8.69 -19.69 -3.58
N ALA A 176 -8.85 -20.75 -4.38
CA ALA A 176 -9.76 -20.75 -5.53
C ALA A 176 -11.22 -20.57 -5.10
N MET A 177 -11.65 -21.23 -4.03
CA MET A 177 -12.99 -21.04 -3.47
C MET A 177 -13.19 -19.61 -2.96
N ALA A 178 -12.22 -19.07 -2.21
CA ALA A 178 -12.30 -17.71 -1.68
C ALA A 178 -12.34 -16.63 -2.78
N ALA A 179 -11.72 -16.90 -3.93
CA ALA A 179 -11.71 -16.00 -5.09
C ALA A 179 -12.97 -16.10 -5.97
N THR A 180 -13.94 -16.96 -5.63
CA THR A 180 -15.18 -17.12 -6.41
C THR A 180 -16.11 -15.92 -6.19
N VAL A 181 -15.81 -14.82 -6.88
CA VAL A 181 -16.54 -13.56 -6.84
C VAL A 181 -17.02 -13.22 -8.26
N PRO A 182 -18.28 -12.80 -8.46
CA PRO A 182 -18.76 -12.42 -9.79
C PRO A 182 -17.86 -11.37 -10.45
N GLY A 183 -17.42 -11.65 -11.68
CA GLY A 183 -16.53 -10.75 -12.45
C GLY A 183 -15.04 -10.84 -12.08
N VAL A 184 -14.64 -11.78 -11.23
CA VAL A 184 -13.24 -12.03 -10.86
C VAL A 184 -12.83 -13.44 -11.30
N ASP A 185 -11.75 -13.53 -12.07
CA ASP A 185 -11.13 -14.80 -12.44
C ASP A 185 -9.81 -14.99 -11.69
N LEU A 186 -9.61 -16.16 -11.08
CA LEU A 186 -8.35 -16.54 -10.47
C LEU A 186 -7.54 -17.46 -11.40
N VAL A 187 -6.29 -17.08 -11.67
CA VAL A 187 -5.33 -17.92 -12.38
C VAL A 187 -4.21 -18.34 -11.43
N LEU A 188 -4.14 -19.63 -11.11
CA LEU A 188 -3.07 -20.20 -10.29
C LEU A 188 -1.94 -20.71 -11.19
N ILE A 189 -0.76 -20.11 -11.06
CA ILE A 189 0.44 -20.48 -11.81
C ILE A 189 1.42 -21.20 -10.86
N SER A 190 1.43 -22.52 -10.90
CA SER A 190 2.28 -23.37 -10.04
C SER A 190 3.38 -24.11 -10.80
N GLU A 191 3.28 -24.22 -12.12
CA GLU A 191 4.29 -24.88 -12.94
C GLU A 191 5.55 -24.02 -13.08
N ARG A 192 6.72 -24.59 -12.79
CA ARG A 192 8.01 -23.87 -12.85
C ARG A 192 8.23 -23.16 -14.19
N ALA A 193 7.94 -23.83 -15.30
CA ALA A 193 8.12 -23.26 -16.63
C ALA A 193 7.20 -22.05 -16.91
N GLN A 194 5.97 -22.04 -16.36
CA GLN A 194 5.08 -20.89 -16.46
C GLN A 194 5.55 -19.75 -15.54
N ILE A 195 5.98 -20.08 -14.32
CA ILE A 195 6.56 -19.11 -13.36
C ILE A 195 7.79 -18.41 -13.97
N ASP A 196 8.69 -19.16 -14.61
CA ASP A 196 9.89 -18.60 -15.25
C ASP A 196 9.52 -17.64 -16.40
N ARG A 197 8.52 -18.01 -17.23
CA ARG A 197 8.02 -17.11 -18.29
C ARG A 197 7.40 -15.84 -17.71
N LEU A 198 6.59 -15.96 -16.65
CA LEU A 198 6.00 -14.81 -15.98
C LEU A 198 7.08 -13.91 -15.37
N ARG A 199 8.10 -14.49 -14.72
CA ARG A 199 9.25 -13.76 -14.19
C ARG A 199 9.92 -12.94 -15.28
N ASP A 200 10.20 -13.55 -16.44
CA ASP A 200 10.89 -12.86 -17.53
C ASP A 200 10.06 -11.69 -18.08
N LEU A 201 8.73 -11.84 -18.16
CA LEU A 201 7.82 -10.75 -18.52
C LEU A 201 7.79 -9.63 -17.47
N VAL A 202 7.74 -9.98 -16.18
CA VAL A 202 7.77 -9.01 -15.07
C VAL A 202 9.08 -8.24 -15.06
N ILE A 203 10.23 -8.92 -15.29
CA ILE A 203 11.54 -8.27 -15.41
C ILE A 203 11.53 -7.30 -16.60
N ALA A 204 11.08 -7.74 -17.78
CA ALA A 204 11.03 -6.89 -18.96
C ALA A 204 10.16 -5.64 -18.75
N GLY A 205 8.96 -5.81 -18.18
CA GLY A 205 8.05 -4.70 -17.87
C GLY A 205 8.65 -3.73 -16.85
N ASN A 206 9.22 -4.24 -15.75
CA ASN A 206 9.86 -3.42 -14.74
C ASN A 206 11.09 -2.67 -15.29
N THR A 207 11.91 -3.32 -16.13
CA THR A 207 13.06 -2.67 -16.77
C THR A 207 12.61 -1.53 -17.69
N ALA A 208 11.59 -1.76 -18.52
CA ALA A 208 11.03 -0.72 -19.38
C ALA A 208 10.49 0.47 -18.55
N GLN A 209 9.80 0.17 -17.44
CA GLN A 209 9.25 1.18 -16.55
C GLN A 209 10.34 1.98 -15.81
N ILE A 210 11.42 1.34 -15.35
CA ILE A 210 12.54 2.04 -14.68
C ILE A 210 13.33 2.89 -15.67
N ALA A 211 13.44 2.44 -16.93
CA ALA A 211 14.12 3.19 -17.99
C ALA A 211 13.37 4.46 -18.40
N ASP A 212 12.06 4.55 -18.13
CA ASP A 212 11.28 5.77 -18.35
C ASP A 212 11.72 6.89 -17.38
N PRO A 213 12.26 8.02 -17.89
CA PRO A 213 12.67 9.15 -17.05
C PRO A 213 11.53 9.74 -16.22
N ALA A 214 10.28 9.58 -16.65
CA ALA A 214 9.10 10.04 -15.91
C ALA A 214 8.76 9.15 -14.69
N CYS A 215 9.25 7.91 -14.64
CA CYS A 215 8.90 6.95 -13.60
C CYS A 215 9.60 7.22 -12.25
N ALA A 216 10.92 7.46 -12.26
CA ALA A 216 11.69 7.69 -11.04
C ALA A 216 11.15 8.81 -10.12
N PRO A 217 10.70 9.99 -10.63
CA PRO A 217 10.08 11.00 -9.79
C PRO A 217 8.65 10.63 -9.34
N ALA A 218 7.91 9.83 -10.12
CA ALA A 218 6.53 9.41 -9.84
C ALA A 218 6.42 8.32 -8.76
N MET A 219 7.50 7.59 -8.48
CA MET A 219 7.54 6.58 -7.42
C MET A 219 7.72 7.23 -6.03
N PRO A 220 6.89 6.89 -5.02
CA PRO A 220 7.18 7.27 -3.64
C PRO A 220 8.53 6.69 -3.21
N MET A 221 9.26 7.38 -2.32
CA MET A 221 10.63 6.98 -1.95
C MET A 221 10.76 5.51 -1.50
N SER A 222 9.71 4.94 -0.90
CA SER A 222 9.64 3.52 -0.50
C SER A 222 9.69 2.53 -1.67
N ALA A 223 9.32 2.96 -2.88
CA ALA A 223 9.23 2.14 -4.09
C ALA A 223 10.42 2.30 -5.06
N ARG A 224 11.40 3.15 -4.73
CA ARG A 224 12.55 3.47 -5.61
C ARG A 224 13.70 2.46 -5.56
N ARG A 225 13.53 1.28 -4.94
CA ARG A 225 14.60 0.28 -4.90
C ARG A 225 14.61 -0.52 -6.21
N PRO A 226 15.77 -0.66 -6.88
CA PRO A 226 15.90 -1.55 -8.02
C PRO A 226 15.58 -3.00 -7.63
N VAL A 227 14.94 -3.75 -8.52
CA VAL A 227 14.66 -5.20 -8.36
C VAL A 227 15.96 -6.01 -8.17
N GLU A 228 17.09 -5.51 -8.66
CA GLU A 228 18.43 -6.11 -8.48
C GLU A 228 18.86 -6.18 -7.01
N ALA A 229 18.30 -5.36 -6.12
CA ALA A 229 18.60 -5.40 -4.69
C ALA A 229 17.79 -6.44 -3.90
N ILE A 230 16.92 -7.22 -4.56
CA ILE A 230 16.06 -8.25 -3.94
C ILE A 230 16.59 -9.67 -4.28
N MET A 231 17.53 -9.81 -5.20
CA MET A 231 18.10 -11.09 -5.66
C MET A 231 19.54 -11.32 -5.18
N GLY A 232 19.92 -10.74 -4.03
CA GLY A 232 21.28 -10.82 -3.46
C GLY A 232 21.29 -11.52 -2.11
#